data_AF-A0A7W1PE24-F1
#
_entry.id   AF-A0A7W1PE24-F1
#
_cell.length_a   1.000
_cell.length_b   1.000
_cell.length_c   1.000
_cell.angle_alpha   90.00
_cell.angle_beta   90.00
_cell.angle_gamma   90.00
#
_symmetry.space_group_name_H-M   'P 1'
#
loop_
_entity.id
_entity.type
_entity.pdbx_description
1 polymer ?
#
loop_
_entity_poly.entity_id
_entity_poly.type
_entity_poly.pdbx_seq_one_letter_code
_entity_poly.pdbx_strand_id
1 'polypeptide(L)' 'IEAGHPMPWYRWVGEDGVVMGLDRFGASAPYERVFEELGLTVEELVEAAEAP' A
#
# COMPACT_ATOMS: atom_id res chain seq x y z
N ILE A 1 6.65 1.71 -0.63
CA ILE A 1 5.42 1.62 -1.46
C ILE A 1 5.71 0.65 -2.58
N GLU A 2 4.96 -0.44 -2.66
CA GLU A 2 5.08 -1.42 -3.74
C GLU A 2 3.74 -2.14 -3.91
N ALA A 3 3.24 -2.31 -5.15
CA ALA A 3 2.01 -3.04 -5.45
C ALA A 3 2.23 -4.58 -5.34
N GLY A 4 2.69 -5.03 -4.17
CA GLY A 4 3.03 -6.40 -3.84
C GLY A 4 2.87 -6.65 -2.34
N HIS A 5 3.14 -7.88 -1.91
CA HIS A 5 2.96 -8.25 -0.51
C HIS A 5 3.92 -7.45 0.40
N PRO A 6 3.46 -6.85 1.52
CA PRO A 6 4.25 -5.89 2.29
C PRO A 6 5.42 -6.51 3.07
N MET A 7 5.35 -7.81 3.40
CA MET A 7 6.32 -8.51 4.25
C MET A 7 7.81 -8.26 3.96
N PRO A 8 8.30 -8.24 2.71
CA PRO A 8 9.72 -8.02 2.42
C PRO A 8 10.25 -6.65 2.85
N TRP A 9 9.37 -5.67 3.07
CA TRP A 9 9.72 -4.29 3.37
C TRP A 9 9.85 -3.98 4.86
N TYR A 10 9.21 -4.76 5.74
CA TYR A 10 9.19 -4.49 7.19
C TYR A 10 10.59 -4.41 7.82
N ARG A 11 11.57 -5.18 7.33
CA ARG A 11 12.95 -5.13 7.83
C ARG A 11 13.67 -3.80 7.57
N TRP A 12 13.18 -3.01 6.62
CA TRP A 12 13.84 -1.79 6.16
C TRP A 12 13.24 -0.53 6.77
N VAL A 13 11.95 -0.56 7.09
CA VAL A 13 11.22 0.63 7.54
C VAL A 13 11.21 0.78 9.07
N GLY A 14 11.51 -0.28 9.83
CA GLY A 14 11.50 -0.25 11.30
C GLY A 14 10.11 -0.38 11.91
N GLU A 15 9.99 -0.25 13.23
CA GLU A 15 8.73 -0.41 13.97
C GLU A 15 7.72 0.70 13.69
N ASP A 16 8.19 1.94 13.52
CA ASP A 16 7.36 3.11 13.17
C ASP A 16 7.23 3.30 11.65
N GLY A 17 7.64 2.29 10.88
CA GLY A 17 7.72 2.35 9.43
C GLY A 17 6.40 1.99 8.75
N VAL A 18 6.02 2.77 7.74
CA VAL A 18 4.80 2.53 6.96
C VAL A 18 5.14 1.75 5.69
N VAL A 19 4.43 0.63 5.46
CA VAL A 19 4.50 -0.14 4.21
C VAL A 19 3.14 -0.17 3.53
N MET A 20 3.00 0.60 2.46
CA MET A 20 1.85 0.48 1.55
C MET A 20 2.11 -0.60 0.50
N GLY A 21 1.21 -1.60 0.47
CA GLY A 21 1.22 -2.73 -0.47
C GLY A 21 -0.09 -3.52 -0.44
N LEU A 22 -0.08 -4.75 -0.96
CA LEU A 22 -1.28 -5.58 -1.13
C LEU A 22 -1.21 -6.85 -0.27
N ASP A 23 -2.21 -7.09 0.58
CA ASP A 23 -2.33 -8.28 1.43
C ASP A 23 -3.33 -9.32 0.88
N ARG A 24 -3.98 -9.01 -0.25
CA ARG A 24 -4.94 -9.86 -0.95
C ARG A 24 -4.66 -9.94 -2.46
N PHE A 25 -5.32 -10.88 -3.12
CA PHE A 25 -5.30 -10.96 -4.58
C PHE A 25 -5.99 -9.74 -5.22
N GLY A 26 -5.57 -9.43 -6.45
CA GLY A 26 -6.12 -8.37 -7.27
C GLY A 26 -7.50 -8.67 -7.86
N ALA A 27 -7.89 -7.89 -8.86
CA ALA A 27 -9.16 -8.04 -9.57
C ALA A 27 -8.97 -7.82 -11.07
N SER A 28 -9.91 -8.32 -11.88
CA SER A 28 -9.94 -8.06 -13.33
C SER A 28 -10.68 -6.76 -13.62
N ALA A 29 -9.92 -5.68 -13.80
CA ALA A 29 -10.42 -4.34 -14.12
C ALA A 29 -9.28 -3.44 -14.66
N PRO A 30 -9.57 -2.25 -15.22
CA PRO A 30 -8.55 -1.25 -15.53
C PRO A 30 -7.73 -0.87 -14.29
N TYR A 31 -6.42 -0.61 -14.46
CA TYR A 31 -5.51 -0.44 -13.33
C TYR A 31 -5.90 0.74 -12.43
N GLU A 32 -6.46 1.81 -13.00
CA GLU A 32 -6.90 2.98 -12.24
C GLU A 32 -7.95 2.59 -11.21
N ARG A 33 -8.95 1.80 -11.62
CA ARG A 33 -9.99 1.32 -10.70
C ARG A 33 -9.43 0.33 -9.69
N VAL A 34 -8.52 -0.55 -10.13
CA VAL A 34 -7.85 -1.50 -9.24
C VAL A 34 -7.06 -0.79 -8.14
N PHE A 35 -6.33 0.27 -8.48
CA PHE A 35 -5.51 1.02 -7.52
C PHE A 35 -6.38 1.82 -6.54
N GLU A 36 -7.42 2.47 -7.04
CA GLU A 36 -8.41 3.18 -6.20
C GLU A 36 -9.04 2.24 -5.17
N GLU A 37 -9.54 1.08 -5.60
CA GLU A 37 -10.22 0.10 -4.73
C GLU A 37 -9.28 -0.69 -3.81
N LEU A 38 -7.97 -0.65 -4.10
CA LEU A 38 -6.93 -1.26 -3.28
C LEU A 38 -6.23 -0.24 -2.38
N GLY A 39 -6.67 1.02 -2.38
CA GLY A 39 -6.06 2.07 -1.56
C GLY A 39 -4.64 2.44 -1.97
N LEU A 40 -4.22 2.13 -3.21
CA LEU A 40 -2.93 2.57 -3.75
C LEU A 40 -3.07 3.98 -4.35
N THR A 41 -3.50 4.93 -3.53
CA THR A 41 -3.76 6.33 -3.90
C THR A 41 -2.80 7.27 -3.17
N VAL A 42 -2.74 8.53 -3.63
CA VAL A 42 -1.91 9.55 -2.99
C VAL A 42 -2.48 9.91 -1.62
N GLU A 43 -3.80 9.97 -1.52
CA GLU A 43 -4.54 10.32 -0.31
C GLU A 43 -4.25 9.31 0.80
N GLU A 44 -4.39 8.01 0.51
CA GLU A 44 -4.08 6.93 1.46
C GLU A 44 -2.60 6.89 1.85
N LEU A 45 -1.70 7.25 0.92
CA LEU A 45 -0.28 7.35 1.23
C LEU A 45 0.01 8.47 2.23
N VAL A 46 -0.57 9.65 2.01
CA VAL A 46 -0.38 10.81 2.91
C VAL A 46 -0.99 10.50 4.27
N GLU A 47 -2.20 9.95 4.32
CA GLU A 47 -2.84 9.56 5.58
C GLU A 47 -1.99 8.54 6.34
N ALA A 48 -1.49 7.51 5.67
CA ALA A 48 -0.65 6.50 6.31
C ALA A 48 0.69 7.08 6.79
N ALA A 49 1.27 8.04 6.07
CA ALA A 49 2.54 8.68 6.44
C ALA A 49 2.41 9.68 7.60
N GLU A 50 1.24 10.29 7.78
CA GLU A 50 0.95 11.26 8.84
C GLU A 50 0.31 10.62 10.08
N ALA A 51 -0.09 9.35 10.00
CA ALA A 51 -0.68 8.60 11.11
C ALA A 51 0.29 8.53 12.32
N PRO A 52 -0.23 8.73 13.55
CA PRO A 52 0.57 8.85 14.77
C PRO A 52 1.14 7.51 15.27
#